data_AF-A0A3D3BRD6-F1
#
_entry.id   AF-A0A3D3BRD6-F1
#
_cell.length_a   1.000
_cell.length_b   1.000
_cell.length_c   1.000
_cell.angle_alpha   90.00
_cell.angle_beta   90.00
_cell.angle_gamma   90.00
#
_symmetry.space_group_name_H-M   'P 1'
#
loop_
_entity.id
_entity.type
_entity.pdbx_description
1 polymer ?
#
loop_
_entity_poly.entity_id
_entity_poly.type
_entity_poly.pdbx_seq_one_letter_code
_entity_poly.pdbx_strand_id
1 'polypeptide(L)' 'YDYYQPEAYVPQTDTFIEKDSSINEEVERLRHSATNSLLTRRDVLVVASVSAIYGLGTPQEYVDR' A
#
# COMPACT_ATOMS: atom_id res chain seq x y z
N TYR A 1 -6.06 -3.24 1.71
CA TYR A 1 -6.13 -4.45 2.55
C TYR A 1 -7.52 -4.52 3.12
N ASP A 2 -8.15 -5.69 3.06
CA ASP A 2 -9.41 -5.93 3.79
C ASP A 2 -9.12 -6.21 5.27
N TYR A 3 -7.93 -6.74 5.56
CA TYR A 3 -7.46 -6.99 6.91
C TYR A 3 -5.95 -6.79 7.00
N TYR A 4 -5.47 -6.18 8.08
CA TYR A 4 -4.05 -5.99 8.35
C TYR A 4 -3.76 -6.03 9.86
N GLN A 5 -2.94 -6.99 10.26
CA GLN A 5 -2.36 -7.13 11.59
C GLN A 5 -0.84 -6.94 11.48
N PRO A 6 -0.26 -5.89 12.09
CA PRO A 6 1.18 -5.72 12.12
C PRO A 6 1.83 -6.76 13.04
N GLU A 7 3.11 -7.03 12.79
CA GLU A 7 3.95 -7.74 13.76
C GLU A 7 4.10 -6.88 15.01
N ALA A 8 3.93 -7.51 16.18
CA ALA A 8 4.04 -6.82 17.45
C ALA A 8 4.53 -7.77 18.55
N TYR A 9 5.20 -7.19 19.55
CA TYR A 9 5.55 -7.90 20.77
C TYR A 9 4.88 -7.21 21.96
N VAL A 10 4.18 -7.98 22.80
CA VAL A 10 3.46 -7.52 23.98
C VAL A 10 4.22 -7.98 25.23
N PRO A 11 5.00 -7.09 25.89
CA PRO A 11 5.88 -7.50 26.99
C PRO A 11 5.13 -7.98 28.24
N GLN A 12 3.92 -7.45 28.48
CA GLN A 12 3.13 -7.78 29.67
C GLN A 12 2.71 -9.24 29.72
N THR A 13 2.52 -9.87 28.57
CA THR A 13 2.09 -11.26 28.42
C THR A 13 3.15 -12.13 27.74
N ASP A 14 4.35 -11.58 27.54
CA ASP A 14 5.44 -12.19 26.77
C ASP A 14 4.96 -12.81 25.45
N THR A 15 4.10 -12.08 24.73
CA THR A 15 3.43 -12.60 23.54
C THR A 15 3.98 -11.95 22.29
N PHE A 16 4.48 -12.77 21.36
CA PHE A 16 4.76 -12.36 20.01
C PHE A 16 3.53 -12.56 19.13
N ILE A 17 3.16 -11.51 18.39
CA ILE A 17 2.05 -11.48 17.45
C ILE A 17 2.65 -11.40 16.06
N GLU A 18 2.46 -12.45 15.27
CA GLU A 18 2.91 -12.50 13.88
C GLU A 18 2.10 -11.55 13.00
N LYS A 19 2.75 -11.06 11.94
CA LYS A 19 2.09 -10.31 10.88
C LYS A 19 1.11 -11.21 10.14
N ASP A 20 -0.13 -10.73 10.01
CA ASP A 20 -1.13 -11.34 9.14
C ASP A 20 -1.82 -10.25 8.31
N SER A 21 -2.17 -10.54 7.07
CA SER A 21 -2.84 -9.56 6.21
C SER A 21 -3.57 -10.22 5.06
N SER A 22 -4.70 -9.64 4.69
CA SER A 22 -5.44 -10.01 3.48
C SER A 22 -5.46 -8.85 2.49
N ILE A 23 -4.97 -9.11 1.28
CA ILE A 23 -4.90 -8.13 0.20
C ILE A 23 -6.24 -8.13 -0.54
N ASN A 24 -6.77 -6.93 -0.77
CA ASN A 24 -7.92 -6.74 -1.64
C ASN A 24 -7.40 -6.48 -3.06
N GLU A 25 -7.68 -7.40 -3.99
CA GLU A 25 -7.20 -7.32 -5.38
C GLU A 25 -7.74 -6.10 -6.13
N GLU A 26 -8.97 -5.68 -5.84
CA GLU A 26 -9.57 -4.51 -6.48
C GLU A 26 -8.86 -3.22 -6.05
N VAL A 27 -8.57 -3.09 -4.74
CA VAL A 27 -7.83 -1.95 -4.22
C VAL A 27 -6.43 -1.89 -4.84
N GLU A 28 -5.75 -3.03 -4.99
CA GLU A 28 -4.41 -3.04 -5.61
C GLU A 28 -4.46 -2.64 -7.09
N ARG A 29 -5.45 -3.13 -7.83
CA ARG A 29 -5.70 -2.72 -9.22
C ARG A 29 -5.93 -1.21 -9.33
N LEU A 30 -6.68 -0.61 -8.40
CA LEU A 30 -6.91 0.84 -8.37
C LEU A 30 -5.62 1.62 -8.04
N ARG A 31 -4.77 1.12 -7.14
CA ARG A 31 -3.47 1.73 -6.85
C ARG A 31 -2.56 1.75 -8.07
N HIS A 32 -2.48 0.64 -8.81
CA HIS A 32 -1.73 0.59 -10.07
C HIS A 32 -2.29 1.55 -11.12
N SER A 33 -3.61 1.64 -11.24
CA SER A 33 -4.26 2.59 -12.16
C SER A 33 -3.94 4.04 -11.82
N ALA A 34 -3.93 4.40 -10.52
CA ALA A 34 -3.59 5.74 -10.06
C ALA A 34 -2.13 6.10 -10.37
N THR A 35 -1.18 5.22 -10.04
CA THR A 35 0.25 5.45 -10.32
C THR A 35 0.51 5.58 -11.82
N ASN A 36 -0.05 4.69 -12.64
CA ASN A 36 0.08 4.77 -14.09
C ASN A 36 -0.53 6.07 -14.66
N SER A 37 -1.71 6.47 -14.18
CA SER A 37 -2.34 7.71 -14.62
C SER A 37 -1.47 8.94 -14.33
N LEU A 38 -0.90 9.02 -13.12
CA LEU A 38 -0.02 10.11 -12.71
C LEU A 38 1.27 10.20 -13.55
N LEU A 39 1.77 9.07 -14.05
CA LEU A 39 2.99 9.02 -14.86
C LEU A 39 2.74 9.32 -16.34
N THR A 40 1.52 9.05 -16.83
CA THR A 40 1.18 9.18 -18.25
C THR A 40 0.45 10.47 -18.59
N ARG A 41 -0.20 11.12 -17.62
CA ARG A 41 -1.06 12.28 -17.85
C ARG A 41 -0.96 13.31 -16.73
N ARG A 42 -1.29 14.57 -17.04
CA ARG A 42 -1.30 15.68 -16.06
C ARG A 42 -2.69 16.01 -15.51
N ASP A 43 -3.75 15.54 -16.17
CA ASP A 43 -5.16 15.75 -15.80
C ASP A 43 -5.66 14.62 -14.89
N VAL A 44 -5.04 14.46 -13.73
CA VAL A 44 -5.32 13.34 -12.80
C VAL A 44 -5.63 13.86 -11.41
N LEU A 45 -6.75 13.41 -10.85
CA LEU A 45 -7.12 13.62 -9.46
C LEU A 45 -7.17 12.27 -8.75
N VAL A 46 -6.43 12.15 -7.65
CA VAL A 46 -6.38 10.94 -6.82
C VAL A 46 -7.00 11.24 -5.47
N VAL A 47 -8.04 10.47 -5.10
CA VAL A 47 -8.57 10.46 -3.74
C VAL A 47 -7.94 9.28 -3.03
N ALA A 48 -7.22 9.53 -1.94
CA ALA A 48 -6.47 8.51 -1.22
C ALA A 48 -6.60 8.63 0.29
N SER A 49 -6.38 7.51 0.98
CA SER A 49 -6.18 7.48 2.42
C SER A 49 -4.72 7.81 2.78
N VAL A 50 -4.42 7.86 4.09
CA VAL A 50 -3.06 8.05 4.62
C VAL A 50 -2.08 6.97 4.11
N SER A 51 -2.55 5.83 3.59
CA SER A 51 -1.67 4.84 2.96
C SER A 51 -0.85 5.37 1.77
N ALA A 52 -1.24 6.50 1.16
CA ALA A 52 -0.51 7.08 0.03
C ALA A 52 0.88 7.64 0.38
N ILE A 53 1.16 7.87 1.67
CA ILE A 53 2.48 8.36 2.12
C ILE A 53 3.41 7.23 2.58
N TYR A 54 3.01 5.97 2.43
CA TYR A 54 3.80 4.81 2.87
C TYR A 54 4.51 4.12 1.71
N GLY A 55 5.81 3.90 1.90
CA GLY A 55 6.60 2.81 1.27
C GLY A 55 6.33 2.55 -0.21
N LEU A 56 6.47 3.58 -1.06
CA LEU A 56 6.45 3.42 -2.51
C LEU A 56 7.88 3.34 -3.06
N GLY A 57 8.08 2.55 -4.11
CA GLY A 57 9.30 2.58 -4.91
C GLY A 57 9.45 3.91 -5.63
N THR A 58 10.61 4.14 -6.26
CA THR A 58 10.81 5.36 -7.04
C THR A 58 9.91 5.36 -8.28
N PRO A 59 9.48 6.53 -8.78
CA PRO A 59 8.71 6.61 -10.01
C PRO A 59 9.40 5.94 -11.21
N GLN A 60 10.73 6.01 -11.26
CA GLN A 60 11.54 5.41 -12.32
C GLN A 60 11.45 3.88 -12.29
N GLU A 61 11.57 3.26 -11.11
CA GLU A 61 11.42 1.81 -10.93
C GLU A 61 10.04 1.29 -11.34
N TYR A 62 8.99 2.13 -11.30
CA TYR A 62 7.66 1.75 -11.75
C TYR A 62 7.52 1.79 -13.27
N VAL A 63 8.21 2.73 -13.94
CA VAL A 63 8.20 2.86 -15.40
C VAL A 63 9.07 1.80 -16.07
N ASP A 64 10.18 1.44 -15.44
CA ASP A 64 11.14 0.46 -15.96
C ASP A 64 10.67 -1.01 -15.75
N ARG A 65 9.52 -1.21 -15.09
CA ARG A 65 8.92 -2.51 -14.74
C ARG A 65 7.90 -2.97 -15.77
#